data_AF-A0A9P8L594-F1
#
_entry.id   AF-A0A9P8L594-F1
#
_cell.length_a   1.000
_cell.length_b   1.000
_cell.length_c   1.000
_cell.angle_alpha   90.00
_cell.angle_beta   90.00
_cell.angle_gamma   90.00
#
_symmetry.space_group_name_H-M   'P 1'
#
loop_
_entity.id
_entity.type
_entity.pdbx_description
1 polymer ?
#
loop_
_entity_poly.entity_id
_entity_poly.type
_entity_poly.pdbx_seq_one_letter_code
_entity_poly.pdbx_strand_id
1 'polypeptide(L)'
;VTVGGDKLEYSPPTATPKVGDTVMFMFMKNNHTVTQSTFDKPCVKMANGFDSQFMPNINNSQVPPPMATFSVTTEDPLWFYCRQKNGVNHCGSGMVFALNPSKDKTFDAFKTKAMQQNGTSTTTAAASAGTSSAVTLVANPPGSPTQAGSSVVTGSGQSGNGASCSCQCLCAVALFPPGAGLGSYGGFGGSHRSQHNRRDDLANSVL
;
A
#
# COMPACT_ATOMS: atom_id res chain seq x y z
N VAL A 1 27.34 6.82 6.13
CA VAL A 1 26.74 6.88 4.79
C VAL A 1 26.37 8.32 4.49
N THR A 2 26.88 8.89 3.42
CA THR A 2 26.51 10.23 2.94
C THR A 2 25.20 10.13 2.16
N VAL A 3 24.24 11.01 2.45
CA VAL A 3 22.93 11.07 1.79
C VAL A 3 22.83 12.34 0.97
N GLY A 4 22.73 12.21 -0.35
CA GLY A 4 22.71 13.33 -1.29
C GLY A 4 24.10 13.96 -1.50
N GLY A 5 24.12 15.29 -1.69
CA GLY A 5 25.31 16.04 -2.08
C GLY A 5 25.20 16.52 -3.53
N ASP A 6 26.28 16.39 -4.30
CA ASP A 6 26.28 16.74 -5.73
C ASP A 6 25.55 15.69 -6.59
N LYS A 7 25.27 14.52 -6.01
CA LYS A 7 24.58 13.40 -6.65
C LYS A 7 23.33 13.00 -5.85
N LEU A 8 22.38 12.41 -6.57
CA LEU A 8 21.14 11.88 -6.02
C LEU A 8 21.32 10.43 -5.55
N GLU A 9 22.14 10.21 -4.51
CA GLU A 9 22.51 8.86 -4.08
C GLU A 9 22.74 8.74 -2.56
N TYR A 10 22.86 7.49 -2.13
CA TYR A 10 23.51 7.14 -0.86
C TYR A 10 24.93 6.69 -1.19
N SER A 11 25.92 7.21 -0.47
CA SER A 11 27.33 6.89 -0.70
C SER A 11 28.01 6.38 0.57
N PRO A 12 28.51 5.12 0.59
CA PRO A 12 28.28 4.09 -0.43
C PRO A 12 26.79 3.68 -0.52
N PRO A 13 26.35 3.08 -1.66
CA PRO A 13 24.97 2.66 -1.85
C PRO A 13 24.62 1.37 -1.10
N THR A 14 25.62 0.67 -0.57
CA THR A 14 25.46 -0.51 0.27
C THR A 14 26.39 -0.48 1.47
N ALA A 15 26.03 -1.21 2.52
CA ALA A 15 26.91 -1.49 3.65
C ALA A 15 26.64 -2.89 4.20
N THR A 16 27.65 -3.52 4.80
CA THR A 16 27.52 -4.86 5.41
C THR A 16 27.89 -4.85 6.90
N PRO A 17 27.15 -4.12 7.75
CA PRO A 17 27.42 -4.06 9.19
C PRO A 17 26.95 -5.33 9.92
N LYS A 18 27.50 -5.57 11.11
CA LYS A 18 27.11 -6.67 12.00
C LYS A 18 25.99 -6.24 12.94
N VAL A 19 25.28 -7.21 13.51
CA VAL A 19 24.32 -6.94 14.59
C VAL A 19 25.03 -6.24 15.76
N GLY A 20 24.41 -5.17 16.26
CA GLY A 20 24.98 -4.30 17.29
C GLY A 20 25.68 -3.05 16.75
N ASP A 21 26.05 -3.03 15.46
CA ASP A 21 26.60 -1.84 14.83
C ASP A 21 25.54 -0.74 14.69
N THR A 22 26.00 0.51 14.52
CA THR A 22 25.14 1.64 14.17
C THR A 22 25.57 2.24 12.84
N VAL A 23 24.62 2.38 11.92
CA VAL A 23 24.83 3.07 10.65
C VAL A 23 24.40 4.52 10.81
N MET A 24 25.34 5.44 10.65
CA MET A 24 25.07 6.88 10.66
C MET A 24 24.91 7.42 9.24
N PHE A 25 23.80 8.09 9.00
CA PHE A 25 23.45 8.76 7.76
C PHE A 25 23.66 10.26 7.92
N MET A 26 24.50 10.85 7.08
CA MET A 26 24.83 12.28 7.10
C MET A 26 24.19 12.96 5.89
N PHE A 27 23.28 13.90 6.15
CA PHE A 27 22.44 14.51 5.13
C PHE A 27 23.08 15.78 4.56
N MET A 28 23.49 15.69 3.31
CA MET A 28 24.11 16.79 2.57
C MET A 28 23.05 17.57 1.78
N LYS A 29 23.51 18.35 0.80
CA LYS A 29 22.72 19.28 -0.02
C LYS A 29 21.33 18.78 -0.38
N ASN A 30 20.35 19.68 -0.23
CA ASN A 30 18.91 19.52 -0.48
C ASN A 30 18.19 18.84 0.69
N ASN A 31 17.10 18.13 0.42
CA ASN A 31 16.26 17.53 1.45
C ASN A 31 15.99 16.07 1.12
N HIS A 32 16.52 15.18 1.96
CA HIS A 32 16.47 13.74 1.77
C HIS A 32 15.93 13.04 3.01
N THR A 33 15.76 11.73 2.89
CA THR A 33 15.26 10.85 3.95
C THR A 33 15.98 9.53 3.83
N VAL A 34 16.07 8.78 4.92
CA VAL A 34 16.32 7.33 4.90
C VAL A 34 15.03 6.68 5.39
N THR A 35 14.24 6.12 4.47
CA THR A 35 12.96 5.47 4.79
C THR A 35 13.07 3.99 4.47
N GLN A 36 12.74 3.13 5.43
CA GLN A 36 12.77 1.69 5.23
C GLN A 36 11.61 1.24 4.35
N SER A 37 11.89 0.30 3.44
CA SER A 37 10.91 -0.39 2.61
C SER A 37 11.18 -1.88 2.62
N THR A 38 10.42 -2.63 1.82
CA THR A 38 10.73 -4.04 1.53
C THR A 38 11.41 -4.17 0.17
N PHE A 39 12.07 -5.31 -0.07
CA PHE A 39 12.69 -5.60 -1.37
C PHE A 39 11.70 -5.61 -2.53
N ASP A 40 10.46 -6.04 -2.29
CA ASP A 40 9.43 -6.21 -3.33
C ASP A 40 8.57 -4.96 -3.54
N LYS A 41 8.55 -4.07 -2.54
CA LYS A 41 7.86 -2.77 -2.62
C LYS A 41 8.85 -1.65 -2.32
N PRO A 42 9.88 -1.44 -3.17
CA PRO A 42 10.70 -0.24 -3.09
C PRO A 42 9.83 1.03 -3.17
N CYS A 43 10.34 2.15 -2.69
CA CYS A 43 9.62 3.42 -2.72
C CYS A 43 8.33 3.49 -1.87
N VAL A 44 8.01 2.43 -1.13
CA VAL A 44 6.86 2.31 -0.24
C VAL A 44 7.35 2.21 1.19
N LYS A 45 6.90 3.12 2.05
CA LYS A 45 7.28 3.09 3.46
C LYS A 45 6.76 1.81 4.09
N MET A 46 7.66 1.04 4.69
CA MET A 46 7.30 -0.15 5.46
C MET A 46 6.56 0.28 6.73
N ALA A 47 5.44 -0.39 7.02
CA ALA A 47 4.73 -0.18 8.28
C ALA A 47 5.65 -0.52 9.45
N ASN A 48 5.71 0.36 10.45
CA ASN A 48 6.62 0.26 11.60
C ASN A 48 8.12 0.17 11.23
N GLY A 49 8.48 0.50 9.99
CA GLY A 49 9.87 0.57 9.55
C GLY A 49 10.54 1.86 9.99
N PHE A 50 11.87 1.85 9.98
CA PHE A 50 12.68 3.03 10.27
C PHE A 50 12.37 4.17 9.28
N ASP A 51 12.32 5.39 9.79
CA ASP A 51 12.12 6.59 9.01
C ASP A 51 12.83 7.77 9.68
N SER A 52 13.88 8.28 9.04
CA SER A 52 14.63 9.45 9.53
C SER A 52 13.83 10.75 9.57
N GLN A 53 12.63 10.77 9.00
CA GLN A 53 11.96 11.99 8.54
C GLN A 53 12.76 12.74 7.46
N PHE A 54 12.21 13.85 6.99
CA PHE A 54 12.91 14.77 6.09
C PHE A 54 14.01 15.52 6.84
N MET A 55 15.22 15.43 6.31
CA MET A 55 16.44 16.04 6.84
C MET A 55 16.95 17.08 5.84
N PRO A 56 16.40 18.32 5.88
CA PRO A 56 16.80 19.38 4.97
C PRO A 56 18.17 19.97 5.34
N ASN A 57 19.03 20.11 4.33
CA ASN A 57 20.29 20.84 4.37
C ASN A 57 20.45 21.63 3.06
N ILE A 58 19.60 22.65 2.90
CA ILE A 58 19.55 23.44 1.66
C ILE A 58 20.88 24.16 1.46
N ASN A 59 21.49 23.98 0.28
CA ASN A 59 22.80 24.56 -0.06
C ASN A 59 23.93 24.25 0.95
N ASN A 60 23.86 23.13 1.66
CA ASN A 60 24.81 22.77 2.72
C ASN A 60 24.93 23.84 3.83
N SER A 61 23.84 24.56 4.15
CA SER A 61 23.86 25.65 5.13
C SER A 61 24.02 25.18 6.59
N GLN A 62 23.73 23.91 6.89
CA GLN A 62 23.79 23.36 8.25
C GLN A 62 25.14 22.71 8.53
N VAL A 63 25.82 23.18 9.58
CA VAL A 63 27.11 22.65 10.04
C VAL A 63 27.08 22.47 11.58
N PRO A 64 27.21 21.24 12.10
CA PRO A 64 27.37 19.99 11.36
C PRO A 64 26.10 19.63 10.55
N PRO A 65 26.24 18.84 9.47
CA PRO A 65 25.08 18.37 8.70
C PRO A 65 24.10 17.58 9.58
N PRO A 66 22.79 17.61 9.29
CA PRO A 66 21.81 16.76 9.96
C PRO A 66 22.20 15.29 9.85
N MET A 67 21.91 14.50 10.89
CA MET A 67 22.23 13.08 10.92
C MET A 67 21.06 12.25 11.44
N ALA A 68 20.97 11.02 10.96
CA ALA A 68 20.09 9.99 11.51
C ALA A 68 20.88 8.70 11.72
N THR A 69 20.54 7.96 12.75
CA THR A 69 21.22 6.70 13.10
C THR A 69 20.24 5.54 13.00
N PHE A 70 20.71 4.43 12.46
CA PHE A 70 20.01 3.16 12.42
C PHE A 70 20.82 2.11 13.16
N SER A 71 20.24 1.52 14.21
CA SER A 71 20.86 0.42 14.96
C SER A 71 20.57 -0.92 14.26
N VAL A 72 21.61 -1.70 14.00
CA VAL A 72 21.51 -2.96 13.28
C VAL A 72 21.13 -4.07 14.25
N THR A 73 19.93 -4.64 14.07
CA THR A 73 19.39 -5.69 14.95
C THR A 73 19.24 -7.05 14.28
N THR A 74 19.54 -7.16 12.98
CA THR A 74 19.49 -8.40 12.21
C THR A 74 20.61 -8.44 11.17
N GLU A 75 21.01 -9.65 10.77
CA GLU A 75 21.90 -9.89 9.63
C GLU A 75 21.14 -9.96 8.29
N ASP A 76 19.80 -10.00 8.33
CA ASP A 76 18.96 -10.05 7.13
C ASP A 76 19.13 -8.81 6.25
N PRO A 77 18.95 -8.92 4.91
CA PRO A 77 19.00 -7.77 4.01
C PRO A 77 17.91 -6.75 4.33
N LEU A 78 18.30 -5.50 4.58
CA LEU A 78 17.40 -4.37 4.81
C LEU A 78 17.48 -3.36 3.67
N TRP A 79 16.34 -2.73 3.38
CA TRP A 79 16.14 -1.94 2.17
C TRP A 79 15.61 -0.56 2.52
N PHE A 80 16.24 0.46 1.95
CA PHE A 80 15.91 1.86 2.26
C PHE A 80 15.84 2.69 0.98
N TYR A 81 15.06 3.76 1.02
CA TYR A 81 14.89 4.66 -0.11
C TYR A 81 14.69 6.11 0.34
N CYS A 82 14.93 7.04 -0.58
CA CYS A 82 14.60 8.44 -0.35
C CYS A 82 13.17 8.71 -0.83
N ARG A 83 12.27 9.15 0.07
CA ARG A 83 10.86 9.41 -0.27
C ARG A 83 10.60 10.81 -0.82
N GLN A 84 11.65 11.60 -1.07
CA GLN A 84 11.51 12.93 -1.65
C GLN A 84 10.94 12.83 -3.07
N LYS A 85 9.93 13.65 -3.34
CA LYS A 85 9.24 13.75 -4.64
C LYS A 85 9.25 15.16 -5.22
N ASN A 86 9.75 16.16 -4.46
CA ASN A 86 9.85 17.52 -4.93
C ASN A 86 10.93 17.66 -6.02
N GLY A 87 10.59 18.27 -7.16
CA GLY A 87 11.43 18.41 -8.34
C GLY A 87 11.54 17.11 -9.15
N VAL A 88 12.03 16.04 -8.54
CA VAL A 88 12.11 14.70 -9.13
C VAL A 88 11.72 13.65 -8.10
N ASN A 89 11.22 12.49 -8.54
CA ASN A 89 10.99 11.36 -7.65
C ASN A 89 12.32 10.67 -7.34
N HIS A 90 12.86 10.88 -6.14
CA HIS A 90 14.21 10.42 -5.81
C HIS A 90 14.33 8.89 -5.91
N CYS A 91 13.36 8.17 -5.34
CA CYS A 91 13.35 6.70 -5.39
C CYS A 91 13.16 6.16 -6.81
N GLY A 92 12.22 6.74 -7.57
CA GLY A 92 11.99 6.40 -8.97
C GLY A 92 13.20 6.71 -9.88
N SER A 93 14.06 7.62 -9.45
CA SER A 93 15.36 7.90 -10.09
C SER A 93 16.51 7.01 -9.57
N GLY A 94 16.22 6.02 -8.73
CA GLY A 94 17.19 5.04 -8.25
C GLY A 94 17.94 5.45 -6.98
N MET A 95 17.45 6.44 -6.22
CA MET A 95 18.00 6.81 -4.92
C MET A 95 17.54 5.81 -3.84
N VAL A 96 18.25 4.70 -3.77
CA VAL A 96 18.01 3.59 -2.84
C VAL A 96 19.30 3.16 -2.14
N PHE A 97 19.17 2.49 -1.00
CA PHE A 97 20.27 1.97 -0.19
C PHE A 97 19.95 0.56 0.30
N ALA A 98 20.98 -0.30 0.38
CA ALA A 98 20.84 -1.66 0.88
C ALA A 98 21.83 -1.96 2.00
N LEU A 99 21.35 -2.55 3.08
CA LEU A 99 22.17 -3.02 4.19
C LEU A 99 22.15 -4.54 4.18
N ASN A 100 23.33 -5.17 4.27
CA ASN A 100 23.51 -6.62 4.17
C ASN A 100 22.86 -7.26 2.91
N PRO A 101 23.02 -6.72 1.68
CA PRO A 101 22.49 -7.37 0.49
C PRO A 101 23.12 -8.76 0.29
N SER A 102 22.33 -9.70 -0.21
CA SER A 102 22.75 -11.08 -0.45
C SER A 102 22.95 -11.35 -1.94
N LYS A 103 23.43 -12.55 -2.29
CA LYS A 103 23.58 -12.98 -3.70
C LYS A 103 22.24 -13.05 -4.42
N ASP A 104 21.17 -13.44 -3.72
CA ASP A 104 19.83 -13.59 -4.29
C ASP A 104 19.02 -12.29 -4.25
N LYS A 105 19.29 -11.42 -3.27
CA LYS A 105 18.69 -10.09 -3.15
C LYS A 105 19.79 -9.05 -3.18
N THR A 106 20.15 -8.64 -4.40
CA THR A 106 21.22 -7.68 -4.67
C THR A 106 20.72 -6.23 -4.63
N PHE A 107 21.65 -5.30 -4.44
CA PHE A 107 21.38 -3.87 -4.57
C PHE A 107 20.86 -3.49 -5.96
N ASP A 108 21.47 -4.01 -7.02
CA ASP A 108 21.10 -3.67 -8.40
C ASP A 108 19.67 -4.13 -8.73
N ALA A 109 19.27 -5.30 -8.23
CA ALA A 109 17.90 -5.78 -8.36
C ALA A 109 16.91 -4.84 -7.65
N PHE A 110 17.25 -4.39 -6.43
CA PHE A 110 16.42 -3.45 -5.69
C PHE A 110 16.31 -2.08 -6.37
N LYS A 111 17.44 -1.53 -6.85
CA LYS A 111 17.47 -0.27 -7.60
C LYS A 111 16.64 -0.35 -8.89
N THR A 112 16.76 -1.44 -9.63
CA THR A 112 15.97 -1.68 -10.85
C THR A 112 14.48 -1.71 -10.54
N LYS A 113 14.06 -2.44 -9.50
CA LYS A 113 12.65 -2.48 -9.06
C LYS A 113 12.15 -1.08 -8.65
N ALA A 114 12.96 -0.30 -7.95
CA ALA A 114 12.60 1.06 -7.52
C ALA A 114 12.33 1.99 -8.72
N MET A 115 13.20 1.92 -9.73
CA MET A 115 13.06 2.71 -10.96
C MET A 115 11.83 2.29 -11.76
N GLN A 116 11.55 0.99 -11.85
CA GLN A 116 10.35 0.45 -12.52
C GLN A 116 9.05 0.88 -11.83
N GLN A 117 9.03 0.91 -10.50
CA GLN A 117 7.85 1.36 -9.76
C GLN A 117 7.65 2.88 -9.83
N ASN A 118 8.68 3.65 -10.20
CA ASN A 118 8.63 5.12 -10.31
C ASN A 118 8.00 5.81 -9.07
N GLY A 119 8.11 5.21 -7.89
CA GLY A 119 7.45 5.63 -6.65
C GLY A 119 5.92 5.73 -6.70
N THR A 120 5.28 4.96 -7.58
CA THR A 120 3.82 4.84 -7.75
C THR A 120 3.18 3.73 -6.92
N SER A 121 3.97 2.83 -6.32
CA SER A 121 3.44 1.86 -5.36
C SER A 121 3.00 2.61 -4.11
N THR A 122 1.71 2.90 -4.03
CA THR A 122 1.08 3.41 -2.82
C THR A 122 1.06 2.31 -1.77
N THR A 123 1.29 2.67 -0.51
CA THR A 123 0.82 1.87 0.62
C THR A 123 -0.71 1.84 0.58
N THR A 124 -1.31 1.03 -0.29
CA THR A 124 -2.56 0.40 0.13
C THR A 124 -2.13 -0.55 1.23
N ALA A 125 -2.43 -0.20 2.48
CA ALA A 125 -2.38 -1.15 3.57
C ALA A 125 -3.01 -2.44 3.05
N ALA A 126 -2.26 -3.55 3.05
CA ALA A 126 -2.79 -4.81 2.60
C ALA A 126 -3.94 -5.22 3.55
N ALA A 127 -5.18 -4.95 3.15
CA ALA A 127 -6.10 -6.06 3.03
C ALA A 127 -5.72 -6.77 1.73
N SER A 128 -5.29 -8.02 1.88
CA SER A 128 -4.78 -8.90 0.84
C SER A 128 -5.60 -8.84 -0.45
N ALA A 129 -4.97 -8.44 -1.55
CA ALA A 129 -5.53 -8.60 -2.89
C ALA A 129 -4.45 -9.22 -3.78
N GLY A 130 -4.71 -10.46 -4.15
CA GLY A 130 -3.87 -11.27 -5.00
C GLY A 130 -3.69 -10.65 -6.38
N THR A 131 -2.47 -10.83 -6.85
CA THR A 131 -1.99 -10.84 -8.23
C THR A 131 -3.06 -11.12 -9.27
N SER A 132 -3.02 -10.37 -10.37
CA SER A 132 -3.09 -10.98 -11.69
C SER A 132 -2.35 -10.14 -12.71
N SER A 133 -1.25 -10.71 -13.21
CA SER A 133 -0.58 -10.32 -14.44
C SER A 133 -1.53 -10.39 -15.61
N ALA A 134 -1.46 -9.41 -16.50
CA ALA A 134 -2.03 -9.54 -17.83
C ALA A 134 -1.18 -10.53 -18.65
N VAL A 135 -1.83 -11.54 -19.23
CA VAL A 135 -1.31 -12.28 -20.39
C VAL A 135 -2.39 -12.22 -21.46
N THR A 136 -2.12 -11.48 -22.52
CA THR A 136 -2.92 -11.45 -23.74
C THR A 136 -2.58 -12.67 -24.58
N LEU A 137 -3.57 -13.50 -24.92
CA LEU A 137 -3.49 -14.43 -26.04
C LEU A 137 -4.82 -14.41 -26.81
N VAL A 138 -4.77 -13.93 -28.05
CA VAL A 138 -5.84 -14.09 -29.03
C VAL A 138 -5.44 -15.26 -29.94
N ALA A 139 -6.16 -16.37 -29.85
CA ALA A 139 -6.46 -17.31 -30.95
C ALA A 139 -7.27 -18.51 -30.42
N ASN A 140 -8.53 -18.60 -30.85
CA ASN A 140 -9.40 -19.79 -30.79
C ASN A 140 -9.39 -20.46 -32.19
N PRO A 141 -9.90 -21.70 -32.44
CA PRO A 141 -10.66 -22.66 -31.58
C PRO A 141 -10.25 -24.16 -31.86
N PRO A 142 -11.09 -25.23 -31.67
CA PRO A 142 -12.29 -25.46 -30.85
C PRO A 142 -12.21 -26.70 -29.92
N GLY A 143 -13.07 -26.76 -28.88
CA GLY A 143 -13.43 -28.03 -28.22
C GLY A 143 -14.19 -27.93 -26.88
N SER A 144 -15.51 -28.20 -26.93
CA SER A 144 -16.44 -28.64 -25.85
C SER A 144 -17.30 -27.57 -25.09
N PRO A 145 -18.66 -27.70 -25.06
CA PRO A 145 -19.60 -26.81 -24.34
C PRO A 145 -20.18 -27.52 -23.08
N THR A 146 -20.80 -26.95 -22.03
CA THR A 146 -21.39 -25.64 -21.69
C THR A 146 -21.36 -25.46 -20.16
N GLN A 147 -20.87 -24.34 -19.65
CA GLN A 147 -21.01 -23.89 -18.25
C GLN A 147 -22.21 -22.95 -18.13
N ALA A 148 -23.09 -23.17 -17.15
CA ALA A 148 -24.18 -22.26 -16.81
C ALA A 148 -23.63 -20.96 -16.21
N GLY A 149 -23.96 -19.83 -16.82
CA GLY A 149 -23.46 -18.51 -16.46
C GLY A 149 -24.07 -17.95 -15.18
N SER A 150 -23.23 -17.39 -14.31
CA SER A 150 -23.66 -16.44 -13.27
C SER A 150 -23.65 -15.03 -13.86
N SER A 151 -24.79 -14.34 -13.84
CA SER A 151 -24.88 -12.94 -14.24
C SER A 151 -24.65 -12.05 -13.02
N VAL A 152 -23.88 -10.98 -13.20
CA VAL A 152 -23.69 -9.93 -12.20
C VAL A 152 -24.52 -8.74 -12.65
N VAL A 153 -25.43 -8.29 -11.79
CA VAL A 153 -26.20 -7.06 -12.00
C VAL A 153 -25.51 -5.93 -11.24
N THR A 154 -25.21 -4.86 -11.96
CA THR A 154 -24.64 -3.64 -11.42
C THR A 154 -25.73 -2.66 -11.00
N GLY A 155 -25.79 -2.31 -9.72
CA GLY A 155 -26.64 -1.24 -9.20
C GLY A 155 -25.83 0.03 -8.92
N SER A 156 -26.45 1.19 -9.07
CA SER A 156 -25.90 2.46 -8.60
C SER A 156 -26.90 3.13 -7.65
N GLY A 157 -26.38 3.81 -6.62
CA GLY A 157 -27.17 4.50 -5.61
C GLY A 157 -26.41 5.67 -5.02
N GLN A 158 -27.09 6.48 -4.20
CA GLN A 158 -26.48 7.57 -3.44
C GLN A 158 -26.72 7.36 -1.95
N SER A 159 -25.69 7.65 -1.16
CA SER A 159 -25.83 7.69 0.31
C SER A 159 -26.59 8.94 0.75
N GLY A 160 -27.09 8.95 2.01
CA GLY A 160 -27.82 10.09 2.58
C GLY A 160 -27.04 11.42 2.62
N ASN A 161 -25.74 11.41 2.30
CA ASN A 161 -24.88 12.59 2.17
C ASN A 161 -24.59 12.96 0.70
N GLY A 162 -25.31 12.39 -0.27
CA GLY A 162 -25.20 12.72 -1.70
C GLY A 162 -24.01 12.10 -2.45
N ALA A 163 -23.18 11.28 -1.79
CA ALA A 163 -22.08 10.57 -2.46
C ALA A 163 -22.62 9.37 -3.26
N SER A 164 -22.24 9.28 -4.53
CA SER A 164 -22.58 8.16 -5.41
C SER A 164 -21.76 6.90 -5.06
N CYS A 165 -22.44 5.77 -5.05
CA CYS A 165 -21.89 4.45 -4.77
C CYS A 165 -22.42 3.46 -5.82
N SER A 166 -21.57 2.55 -6.28
CA SER A 166 -21.98 1.42 -7.11
C SER A 166 -21.88 0.12 -6.31
N CYS A 167 -22.91 -0.70 -6.40
CA CYS A 167 -22.98 -2.00 -5.74
C CYS A 167 -23.08 -3.10 -6.81
N GLN A 168 -22.34 -4.18 -6.63
CA GLN A 168 -22.39 -5.36 -7.50
C GLN A 168 -23.00 -6.49 -6.65
N CYS A 169 -24.15 -7.04 -7.07
CA CYS A 169 -24.71 -8.22 -6.42
C CYS A 169 -24.40 -9.46 -7.24
N LEU A 170 -23.64 -10.38 -6.64
CA LEU A 170 -23.42 -11.71 -7.18
C LEU A 170 -24.59 -12.61 -6.77
N CYS A 171 -25.52 -12.89 -7.69
CA CYS A 171 -26.57 -13.88 -7.45
C CYS A 171 -26.01 -15.29 -7.71
N ALA A 172 -25.19 -15.79 -6.80
CA ALA A 172 -24.86 -17.21 -6.73
C ALA A 172 -25.77 -17.89 -5.71
N VAL A 173 -26.48 -18.93 -6.15
CA VAL A 173 -27.25 -19.80 -5.26
C VAL A 173 -26.31 -20.41 -4.22
N ALA A 174 -26.67 -20.21 -2.95
CA ALA A 174 -26.04 -20.70 -1.73
C ALA A 174 -24.78 -19.94 -1.26
N LEU A 175 -24.98 -19.11 -0.23
CA LEU A 175 -24.27 -19.13 1.07
C LEU A 175 -24.79 -17.95 1.93
N PHE A 176 -25.96 -18.13 2.55
CA PHE A 176 -26.43 -17.21 3.61
C PHE A 176 -25.72 -17.54 4.93
N PRO A 177 -25.26 -16.54 5.72
CA PRO A 177 -24.72 -16.79 7.05
C PRO A 177 -25.80 -17.32 8.01
N PRO A 178 -25.45 -18.14 9.02
CA PRO A 178 -26.42 -18.77 9.92
C PRO A 178 -27.25 -17.71 10.66
N GLY A 179 -28.58 -17.72 10.47
CA GLY A 179 -29.52 -16.86 11.19
C GLY A 179 -30.38 -15.92 10.33
N ALA A 180 -30.07 -15.75 9.05
CA ALA A 180 -30.90 -14.96 8.12
C ALA A 180 -31.73 -15.87 7.21
N GLY A 181 -32.94 -16.27 7.63
CA GLY A 181 -33.82 -17.04 6.76
C GLY A 181 -34.97 -17.81 7.41
N LEU A 182 -35.58 -17.31 8.51
CA LEU A 182 -36.84 -17.89 8.98
C LEU A 182 -37.96 -17.57 7.97
N GLY A 183 -38.22 -18.50 7.04
CA GLY A 183 -39.42 -18.49 6.19
C GLY A 183 -39.23 -18.38 4.66
N SER A 184 -38.03 -18.52 4.10
CA SER A 184 -37.84 -18.38 2.64
C SER A 184 -38.03 -19.70 1.87
N TYR A 185 -38.99 -19.75 0.95
CA TYR A 185 -39.11 -20.78 -0.10
C TYR A 185 -39.10 -20.11 -1.49
N GLY A 186 -38.38 -20.70 -2.45
CA GLY A 186 -38.52 -20.38 -3.88
C GLY A 186 -37.95 -19.05 -4.39
N GLY A 187 -37.02 -18.40 -3.67
CA GLY A 187 -36.27 -17.26 -4.24
C GLY A 187 -36.97 -15.90 -4.22
N PHE A 188 -38.08 -15.73 -3.51
CA PHE A 188 -38.62 -14.40 -3.19
C PHE A 188 -38.19 -13.99 -1.78
N GLY A 189 -37.63 -12.77 -1.65
CA GLY A 189 -37.24 -12.20 -0.36
C GLY A 189 -38.45 -12.07 0.56
N GLY A 190 -38.30 -12.54 1.81
CA GLY A 190 -39.33 -12.35 2.83
C GLY A 190 -39.60 -10.86 3.06
N SER A 191 -40.86 -10.51 3.29
CA SER A 191 -41.26 -9.14 3.57
C SER A 191 -40.64 -8.69 4.90
N HIS A 192 -39.87 -7.60 4.86
CA HIS A 192 -39.59 -6.83 6.07
C HIS A 192 -40.93 -6.32 6.60
N ARG A 193 -41.39 -6.89 7.71
CA ARG A 193 -42.44 -6.27 8.51
C ARG A 193 -41.85 -4.96 9.03
N SER A 194 -42.20 -3.86 8.39
CA SER A 194 -42.01 -2.52 8.92
C SER A 194 -42.74 -2.46 10.25
N GLN A 195 -42.00 -2.63 11.36
CA GLN A 195 -42.46 -2.15 12.65
C GLN A 195 -42.38 -0.63 12.58
N HIS A 196 -43.46 -0.07 12.05
CA HIS A 196 -43.89 1.28 12.27
C HIS A 196 -43.92 1.49 13.79
N ASN A 197 -42.89 2.13 14.36
CA ASN A 197 -43.05 2.73 15.68
C ASN A 197 -43.80 4.06 15.48
N ARG A 198 -45.09 3.96 15.13
CA ARG A 198 -46.05 4.98 15.55
C ARG A 198 -46.54 4.57 16.91
N ARG A 199 -46.08 5.32 17.92
CA ARG A 199 -46.88 5.61 19.10
C ARG A 199 -47.08 7.10 19.10
N ASP A 200 -48.14 7.51 18.42
CA ASP A 200 -48.83 8.74 18.73
C ASP A 200 -49.53 8.56 20.10
N ASP A 201 -49.58 9.68 20.81
CA ASP A 201 -50.43 10.02 21.95
C ASP A 201 -50.15 9.38 23.32
N LEU A 202 -49.67 10.23 24.23
CA LEU A 202 -50.49 10.67 25.37
C LEU A 202 -49.97 12.00 25.90
N ALA A 203 -50.76 13.05 25.66
CA ALA A 203 -50.77 14.27 26.43
C ALA A 203 -51.10 13.95 27.91
N ASN A 204 -50.40 14.61 28.83
CA ASN A 204 -50.97 14.96 30.12
C ASN A 204 -50.54 16.39 30.48
N SER A 205 -51.53 17.25 30.61
CA SER A 205 -51.42 18.63 31.10
C SER A 205 -50.85 18.69 32.51
N VAL A 206 -49.97 19.66 32.75
CA VAL A 206 -49.90 20.42 34.00
C VAL A 206 -49.74 21.90 33.64
N LEU A 207 -50.89 22.54 33.46
CA LEU A 207 -51.33 23.92 33.78
C LEU A 207 -52.38 24.36 32.76
#